data_AF-H0EV12-F1
#
_entry.id   AF-H0EV12-F1
#
_cell.length_a   1.000
_cell.length_b   1.000
_cell.length_c   1.000
_cell.angle_alpha   90.00
_cell.angle_beta   90.00
_cell.angle_gamma   90.00
#
_symmetry.space_group_name_H-M   'P 1'
#
loop_
_entity.id
_entity.type
_entity.pdbx_description
1 polymer ?
#
loop_
_entity_poly.entity_id
_entity_poly.type
_entity_poly.pdbx_seq_one_letter_code
_entity_poly.pdbx_strand_id
1 'polypeptide(L)'
;MESIISMWQGMGILDEVWKYKLILVETPDAQETSLALETYRTACCNGRGAILLCVARGKYGRTVLCIGVPFQYTESRILKARLEFLRETYRIKENDFLSFDAMRHAAQCLGRVLRGKDDYGIMVLADKRFLRKRTQLPKWINEAILDAEVDLSTDMAVGTAKKFLRTMAQPFPSLDQDGVSTWRIEDLEAHKEKMENESIRQLRAEMEGIENGGGKEVVQNGNGKEEAQHMGDDAFDDAEAEAEMMKLDH
;
A
#
# COMPACT_ATOMS: atom_id res chain seq x y z
N MET A 1 22.60 -4.67 8.68
CA MET A 1 22.30 -5.99 8.11
C MET A 1 23.40 -6.99 8.46
N GLU A 2 24.66 -6.69 8.14
CA GLU A 2 25.83 -7.55 8.42
C GLU A 2 25.92 -8.03 9.88
N SER A 3 25.71 -7.12 10.84
CA SER A 3 25.73 -7.46 12.27
C SER A 3 24.68 -8.50 12.68
N ILE A 4 23.48 -8.43 12.09
CA ILE A 4 22.38 -9.37 12.37
C ILE A 4 22.69 -10.72 11.73
N ILE A 5 23.19 -10.72 10.50
CA ILE A 5 23.57 -11.95 9.79
C ILE A 5 24.69 -12.68 10.55
N SER A 6 25.73 -11.96 10.99
CA SER A 6 26.81 -12.52 11.80
C SER A 6 26.30 -13.11 13.12
N MET A 7 25.38 -12.42 13.79
CA MET A 7 24.74 -12.93 15.00
C MET A 7 23.92 -14.20 14.74
N TRP A 8 23.12 -14.23 13.68
CA TRP A 8 22.32 -15.40 13.31
C TRP A 8 23.18 -16.60 12.88
N GLN A 9 24.34 -16.35 12.26
CA GLN A 9 25.32 -17.41 11.98
C GLN A 9 25.89 -17.97 13.29
N GLY A 10 26.29 -17.10 14.23
CA GLY A 10 26.81 -17.53 15.54
C GLY A 10 25.79 -18.31 16.38
N MET A 11 24.50 -18.05 16.19
CA MET A 11 23.40 -18.78 16.83
C MET A 11 23.00 -20.08 16.10
N GLY A 12 23.55 -20.36 14.92
CA GLY A 12 23.19 -21.53 14.10
C GLY A 12 21.83 -21.45 13.40
N ILE A 13 21.15 -20.29 13.45
CA ILE A 13 19.83 -20.09 12.85
C ILE A 13 19.91 -20.18 11.32
N LEU A 14 20.97 -19.61 10.73
CA LEU A 14 21.15 -19.62 9.28
C LEU A 14 21.33 -21.05 8.74
N ASP A 15 21.99 -21.93 9.49
CA ASP A 15 22.19 -23.32 9.10
C ASP A 15 20.87 -24.12 9.12
N GLU A 16 19.95 -23.78 10.03
CA GLU A 16 18.60 -24.36 10.04
C GLU A 16 17.77 -23.88 8.85
N VAL A 17 17.83 -22.59 8.53
CA VAL A 17 17.10 -22.00 7.40
C VAL A 17 17.63 -22.51 6.06
N TRP A 18 18.95 -22.69 5.94
CA TRP A 18 19.63 -23.17 4.73
C TRP A 18 19.16 -24.57 4.27
N LYS A 19 18.70 -25.40 5.21
CA LYS A 19 18.10 -26.72 4.92
C LYS A 19 16.84 -26.61 4.05
N TYR A 20 16.09 -25.51 4.18
CA TYR A 20 14.81 -25.32 3.49
C TYR A 20 14.92 -24.41 2.27
N LYS A 21 15.69 -23.32 2.36
CA LYS A 21 15.77 -22.31 1.28
C LYS A 21 17.20 -21.81 1.12
N LEU A 22 17.55 -21.46 -0.11
CA LEU A 22 18.82 -20.78 -0.40
C LEU A 22 18.78 -19.37 0.21
N ILE A 23 19.84 -18.96 0.89
CA ILE A 23 19.93 -17.61 1.47
C ILE A 23 20.83 -16.77 0.58
N LEU A 24 20.32 -15.63 0.14
CA LEU A 24 21.01 -14.64 -0.69
C LEU A 24 20.97 -13.30 0.02
N VAL A 25 22.07 -12.56 -0.05
CA VAL A 25 22.24 -11.27 0.62
C VAL A 25 22.53 -10.22 -0.43
N GLU A 26 21.82 -9.09 -0.36
CA GLU A 26 22.11 -7.92 -1.19
C GLU A 26 23.40 -7.27 -0.71
N THR A 27 24.32 -7.02 -1.64
CA THR A 27 25.57 -6.31 -1.37
C THR A 27 25.53 -4.92 -2.01
N PRO A 28 26.38 -3.96 -1.58
CA PRO A 28 26.44 -2.65 -2.21
C PRO A 28 26.92 -2.71 -3.66
N ASP A 29 27.60 -3.79 -4.06
CA ASP A 29 28.09 -3.98 -5.42
C ASP A 29 26.96 -4.36 -6.38
N ALA A 30 26.90 -3.63 -7.50
CA ALA A 30 25.84 -3.78 -8.47
C ALA A 30 25.94 -5.09 -9.27
N GLN A 31 27.15 -5.60 -9.50
CA GLN A 31 27.36 -6.84 -10.26
C GLN A 31 26.98 -8.04 -9.39
N GLU A 32 27.46 -8.09 -8.15
CA GLU A 32 27.08 -9.11 -7.17
C GLU A 32 25.58 -9.13 -6.90
N THR A 33 24.95 -7.96 -6.73
CA THR A 33 23.50 -7.88 -6.53
C THR A 33 22.72 -8.38 -7.75
N SER A 34 23.20 -8.11 -8.97
CA SER A 34 22.58 -8.61 -10.18
C SER A 34 22.66 -10.14 -10.26
N LEU A 35 23.83 -10.71 -9.93
CA LEU A 35 24.04 -12.15 -9.86
C LEU A 35 23.19 -12.81 -8.76
N ALA A 36 23.09 -12.19 -7.59
CA ALA A 36 22.25 -12.65 -6.50
C ALA A 36 20.77 -12.66 -6.91
N LEU A 37 20.29 -11.62 -7.61
CA LEU A 37 18.91 -11.55 -8.09
C LEU A 37 18.62 -12.61 -9.16
N GLU A 38 19.56 -12.85 -10.08
CA GLU A 38 19.43 -13.91 -11.08
C GLU A 38 19.37 -15.29 -10.41
N THR A 39 20.28 -15.54 -9.46
CA THR A 39 20.31 -16.79 -8.68
C THR A 39 19.01 -16.97 -7.89
N TYR A 40 18.47 -15.90 -7.31
CA TYR A 40 17.18 -15.92 -6.61
C TYR A 40 16.06 -16.39 -7.53
N ARG A 41 15.97 -15.84 -8.75
CA ARG A 41 14.95 -16.22 -9.73
C ARG A 41 15.09 -17.67 -10.16
N THR A 42 16.30 -18.10 -10.49
CA THR A 42 16.59 -19.48 -10.89
C THR A 42 16.25 -20.47 -9.78
N ALA A 43 16.60 -20.16 -8.53
CA ALA A 43 16.23 -21.00 -7.37
C ALA A 43 14.71 -21.09 -7.16
N CYS A 44 13.97 -20.00 -7.42
CA CYS A 44 12.51 -19.99 -7.36
C CYS A 44 11.88 -20.84 -8.48
N CYS A 45 12.38 -20.74 -9.71
CA CYS A 45 11.88 -21.51 -10.85
C CYS A 45 12.17 -23.01 -10.72
N ASN A 46 13.28 -23.39 -10.07
CA ASN A 46 13.67 -24.78 -9.87
C ASN A 46 12.95 -25.46 -8.68
N GLY A 47 12.02 -24.78 -8.01
CA GLY A 47 11.22 -25.36 -6.92
C GLY A 47 11.90 -25.44 -5.54
N ARG A 48 13.20 -25.15 -5.43
CA ARG A 48 13.89 -25.05 -4.12
C ARG A 48 13.41 -23.82 -3.34
N GLY A 49 13.26 -22.70 -4.04
CA GLY A 49 12.98 -21.39 -3.45
C GLY A 49 14.20 -20.77 -2.75
N ALA A 50 14.14 -19.47 -2.56
CA ALA A 50 15.20 -18.69 -1.94
C ALA A 50 14.63 -17.62 -1.01
N ILE A 51 15.49 -17.14 -0.10
CA ILE A 51 15.28 -15.98 0.76
C ILE A 51 16.30 -14.94 0.34
N LEU A 52 15.82 -13.73 0.04
CA LEU A 52 16.66 -12.59 -0.28
C LEU A 52 16.63 -11.60 0.88
N LEU A 53 17.77 -11.42 1.55
CA LEU A 53 17.97 -10.41 2.57
C LEU A 53 18.43 -9.11 1.89
N CYS A 54 17.54 -8.12 1.80
CA CYS A 54 17.75 -6.89 1.03
C CYS A 54 17.43 -5.62 1.83
N VAL A 55 18.10 -4.51 1.51
CA VAL A 55 17.81 -3.19 2.07
C VAL A 55 16.83 -2.47 1.15
N ALA A 56 15.54 -2.64 1.43
CA ALA A 56 14.41 -1.89 0.87
C ALA A 56 14.24 -1.85 -0.67
N ARG A 57 14.99 -2.65 -1.44
CA ARG A 57 14.92 -2.68 -2.91
C ARG A 57 14.78 -4.07 -3.54
N GLY A 58 14.32 -5.05 -2.77
CA GLY A 58 14.02 -6.39 -3.27
C GLY A 58 12.97 -6.39 -4.38
N LYS A 59 13.11 -7.28 -5.35
CA LYS A 59 12.10 -7.59 -6.34
C LYS A 59 11.77 -9.08 -6.22
N TYR A 60 10.49 -9.44 -6.32
CA TYR A 60 9.96 -10.82 -6.39
C TYR A 60 9.89 -11.56 -5.03
N GLY A 61 8.68 -11.98 -4.62
CA GLY A 61 8.47 -12.90 -3.50
C GLY A 61 6.99 -13.09 -3.15
N ARG A 62 6.59 -14.32 -2.79
CA ARG A 62 5.23 -14.62 -2.26
C ARG A 62 5.04 -14.13 -0.83
N THR A 63 6.13 -13.82 -0.14
CA THR A 63 6.09 -13.29 1.22
C THR A 63 7.17 -12.21 1.34
N VAL A 64 6.79 -11.04 1.87
CA VAL A 64 7.74 -10.00 2.28
C VAL A 64 7.65 -9.86 3.79
N LEU A 65 8.81 -9.96 4.44
CA LEU A 65 8.98 -9.76 5.87
C LEU A 65 9.73 -8.44 6.08
N CYS A 66 9.04 -7.43 6.58
CA CYS A 66 9.65 -6.16 6.99
C CYS A 66 10.09 -6.29 8.45
N ILE A 67 11.39 -6.46 8.67
CA ILE A 67 11.98 -6.58 10.00
C ILE A 67 12.30 -5.18 10.53
N GLY A 68 11.61 -4.78 11.59
CA GLY A 68 11.77 -3.44 12.16
C GLY A 68 11.18 -2.33 11.29
N VAL A 69 11.26 -1.11 11.80
CA VAL A 69 10.86 0.10 11.06
C VAL A 69 12.10 0.74 10.41
N PRO A 70 12.09 0.98 9.08
CA PRO A 70 13.27 1.48 8.36
C PRO A 70 13.47 2.98 8.58
N PHE A 71 13.95 3.35 9.76
CA PHE A 71 14.31 4.73 10.08
C PHE A 71 15.61 5.14 9.41
N GLN A 72 15.64 6.36 8.90
CA GLN A 72 16.87 7.00 8.47
C GLN A 72 17.77 7.32 9.67
N TYR A 73 19.07 7.35 9.43
CA TYR A 73 20.04 7.74 10.44
C TYR A 73 19.87 9.22 10.82
N THR A 74 19.45 9.46 12.05
CA THR A 74 19.01 10.77 12.55
C THR A 74 20.15 11.76 12.83
N GLU A 75 21.38 11.29 13.03
CA GLU A 75 22.49 12.17 13.42
C GLU A 75 23.19 12.83 12.21
N SER A 76 22.74 12.56 10.98
CA SER A 76 23.27 13.19 9.78
C SER A 76 23.04 14.70 9.77
N ARG A 77 24.10 15.48 9.49
CA ARG A 77 24.01 16.96 9.37
C ARG A 77 23.03 17.39 8.28
N ILE A 78 22.99 16.65 7.17
CA ILE A 78 22.08 16.93 6.04
C ILE A 78 20.63 16.75 6.48
N LEU A 79 20.34 15.67 7.21
CA LEU A 79 18.99 15.39 7.69
C LEU A 79 18.55 16.43 8.72
N LYS A 80 19.43 16.83 9.65
CA LYS A 80 19.12 17.89 10.63
C LYS A 80 18.78 19.22 9.97
N ALA A 81 19.58 19.66 8.98
CA ALA A 81 19.28 20.88 8.22
C ALA A 81 17.95 20.78 7.46
N ARG A 82 17.65 19.62 6.86
CA ARG A 82 16.37 19.38 6.19
C ARG A 82 15.19 19.42 7.16
N LEU A 83 15.34 18.82 8.34
CA LEU A 83 14.33 18.81 9.39
C LEU A 83 14.06 20.23 9.92
N GLU A 84 15.10 21.03 10.12
CA GLU A 84 15.00 22.43 10.52
C GLU A 84 14.25 23.26 9.48
N PHE A 85 14.60 23.11 8.20
CA PHE A 85 13.88 23.75 7.10
C PHE A 85 12.39 23.36 7.05
N LEU A 86 12.07 22.06 7.16
CA LEU A 86 10.68 21.59 7.15
C LEU A 86 9.88 22.10 8.35
N ARG A 87 10.54 22.25 9.50
CA ARG A 87 9.95 22.81 10.71
C ARG A 87 9.66 24.31 10.58
N GLU A 88 10.58 25.07 10.00
CA GLU A 88 10.43 26.53 9.87
C GLU A 88 9.48 26.93 8.74
N THR A 89 9.62 26.32 7.56
CA THR A 89 8.84 26.70 6.37
C THR A 89 7.45 26.07 6.36
N TYR A 90 7.35 24.77 6.67
CA TYR A 90 6.10 24.00 6.55
C TYR A 90 5.46 23.65 7.90
N ARG A 91 6.09 24.02 9.02
CA ARG A 91 5.62 23.70 10.39
C ARG A 91 5.43 22.19 10.62
N ILE A 92 6.17 21.36 9.89
CA ILE A 92 6.12 19.91 10.02
C ILE A 92 7.01 19.50 11.19
N LYS A 93 6.48 18.67 12.10
CA LYS A 93 7.26 18.14 13.21
C LYS A 93 8.27 17.11 12.70
N GLU A 94 9.44 17.11 13.30
CA GLU A 94 10.53 16.21 12.92
C GLU A 94 10.11 14.73 13.00
N ASN A 95 9.39 14.37 14.07
CA ASN A 95 8.87 13.02 14.27
C ASN A 95 7.88 12.57 13.19
N ASP A 96 7.10 13.50 12.64
CA ASP A 96 6.10 13.17 11.61
C ASP A 96 6.80 12.90 10.28
N PHE A 97 7.82 13.69 9.93
CA PHE A 97 8.66 13.42 8.77
C PHE A 97 9.40 12.07 8.88
N LEU A 98 10.03 11.78 10.02
CA LEU A 98 10.75 10.52 10.22
C LEU A 98 9.81 9.30 10.15
N SER A 99 8.61 9.43 10.73
CA SER A 99 7.60 8.36 10.66
C SER A 99 7.14 8.17 9.22
N PHE A 100 6.82 9.27 8.52
CA PHE A 100 6.33 9.23 7.15
C PHE A 100 7.36 8.61 6.20
N ASP A 101 8.63 9.01 6.29
CA ASP A 101 9.69 8.46 5.46
C ASP A 101 9.89 6.95 5.70
N ALA A 102 9.87 6.52 6.96
CA ALA A 102 9.98 5.11 7.31
C ALA A 102 8.78 4.30 6.80
N MET A 103 7.55 4.81 6.95
CA MET A 103 6.35 4.14 6.44
C MET A 103 6.33 4.08 4.92
N ARG A 104 6.79 5.13 4.23
CA ARG A 104 6.95 5.17 2.77
C ARG A 104 7.92 4.09 2.30
N HIS A 105 9.08 3.94 2.95
CA HIS A 105 10.03 2.88 2.62
C HIS A 105 9.47 1.47 2.92
N ALA A 106 8.78 1.29 4.05
CA ALA A 106 8.14 0.02 4.38
C ALA A 106 7.08 -0.36 3.33
N ALA A 107 6.18 0.57 3.01
CA ALA A 107 5.14 0.37 1.99
C ALA A 107 5.73 0.07 0.61
N GLN A 108 6.85 0.69 0.24
CA GLN A 108 7.55 0.40 -1.00
C GLN A 108 8.08 -1.05 -1.06
N CYS A 109 8.48 -1.62 0.08
CA CYS A 109 8.88 -3.02 0.18
C CYS A 109 7.68 -3.94 0.09
N LEU A 110 6.61 -3.62 0.82
CA LEU A 110 5.37 -4.40 0.84
C LEU A 110 4.71 -4.46 -0.54
N GLY A 111 4.68 -3.34 -1.26
CA GLY A 111 4.13 -3.25 -2.61
C GLY A 111 4.84 -4.12 -3.66
N ARG A 112 5.95 -4.79 -3.33
CA ARG A 112 6.63 -5.73 -4.23
C ARG A 112 6.01 -7.12 -4.25
N VAL A 113 5.13 -7.43 -3.30
CA VAL A 113 4.46 -8.73 -3.19
C VAL A 113 3.36 -8.87 -4.24
N LEU A 114 2.57 -7.82 -4.46
CA LEU A 114 1.43 -7.84 -5.38
C LEU A 114 1.85 -7.35 -6.76
N ARG A 115 1.47 -8.08 -7.82
CA ARG A 115 1.76 -7.72 -9.22
C ARG A 115 0.55 -7.55 -10.11
N GLY A 116 -0.55 -8.17 -9.72
CA GLY A 116 -1.79 -8.21 -10.46
C GLY A 116 -2.88 -8.80 -9.57
N LYS A 117 -4.11 -8.78 -10.06
CA LYS A 117 -5.28 -9.28 -9.31
C LYS A 117 -5.23 -10.80 -9.08
N ASP A 118 -4.56 -11.52 -9.97
CA ASP A 118 -4.36 -12.97 -9.87
C ASP A 118 -3.18 -13.37 -8.97
N ASP A 119 -2.38 -12.39 -8.53
CA ASP A 119 -1.24 -12.65 -7.66
C ASP A 119 -1.65 -12.48 -6.20
N TYR A 120 -1.09 -13.34 -5.35
CA TYR A 120 -1.33 -13.31 -3.92
C TYR A 120 -0.01 -13.49 -3.19
N GLY A 121 0.05 -12.88 -2.02
CA GLY A 121 1.18 -13.05 -1.13
C GLY A 121 0.92 -12.50 0.25
N ILE A 122 1.87 -12.74 1.13
CA ILE A 122 1.79 -12.41 2.54
C ILE A 122 2.74 -11.25 2.82
N MET A 123 2.22 -10.23 3.49
CA MET A 123 2.99 -9.09 3.96
C MET A 123 3.06 -9.16 5.49
N VAL A 124 4.29 -9.21 6.04
CA VAL A 124 4.48 -9.28 7.50
C VAL A 124 5.27 -8.06 7.97
N LEU A 125 4.68 -7.31 8.88
CA LEU A 125 5.30 -6.18 9.57
C LEU A 125 5.79 -6.64 10.95
N ALA A 126 7.07 -6.99 11.08
CA ALA A 126 7.64 -7.56 12.29
C ALA A 126 8.18 -6.48 13.24
N ASP A 127 7.32 -5.57 13.69
CA ASP A 127 7.62 -4.60 14.75
C ASP A 127 6.35 -4.02 15.39
N LYS A 128 6.31 -3.95 16.72
CA LYS A 128 5.16 -3.39 17.46
C LYS A 128 4.89 -1.91 17.14
N ARG A 129 5.90 -1.16 16.69
CA ARG A 129 5.78 0.27 16.36
C ARG A 129 4.88 0.53 15.16
N PHE A 130 4.71 -0.43 14.25
CA PHE A 130 3.80 -0.29 13.11
C PHE A 130 2.35 -0.04 13.55
N LEU A 131 1.93 -0.58 14.69
CA LEU A 131 0.57 -0.38 15.21
C LEU A 131 0.24 1.10 15.47
N ARG A 132 1.20 1.88 15.98
CA ARG A 132 1.02 3.31 16.27
C ARG A 132 1.04 4.20 15.04
N LYS A 133 1.60 3.70 13.92
CA LYS A 133 1.82 4.46 12.67
C LYS A 133 1.07 3.85 11.49
N ARG A 134 0.12 2.95 11.75
CA ARG A 134 -0.71 2.26 10.75
C ARG A 134 -1.45 3.23 9.81
N THR A 135 -1.86 4.39 10.33
CA THR A 135 -2.55 5.44 9.56
C THR A 135 -1.69 6.08 8.46
N GLN A 136 -0.36 5.93 8.53
CA GLN A 136 0.56 6.45 7.52
C GLN A 136 0.85 5.44 6.40
N LEU A 137 0.34 4.21 6.51
CA LEU A 137 0.38 3.25 5.41
C LEU A 137 -0.68 3.60 4.37
N PRO A 138 -0.46 3.27 3.09
CA PRO A 138 -1.47 3.41 2.04
C PRO A 138 -2.81 2.76 2.43
N LYS A 139 -3.93 3.40 2.04
CA LYS A 139 -5.30 2.95 2.38
C LYS A 139 -5.53 1.47 2.05
N TRP A 140 -5.12 1.04 0.86
CA TRP A 140 -5.28 -0.35 0.41
C TRP A 140 -4.56 -1.39 1.30
N ILE A 141 -3.41 -1.05 1.89
CA ILE A 141 -2.74 -1.92 2.87
C ILE A 141 -3.52 -1.90 4.18
N ASN A 142 -3.97 -0.71 4.58
CA ASN A 142 -4.65 -0.52 5.85
C ASN A 142 -5.99 -1.26 5.90
N GLU A 143 -6.72 -1.28 4.79
CA GLU A 143 -7.97 -2.04 4.59
C GLU A 143 -7.74 -3.56 4.59
N ALA A 144 -6.58 -4.01 4.11
CA ALA A 144 -6.22 -5.43 4.10
C ALA A 144 -5.79 -5.96 5.49
N ILE A 145 -5.42 -5.08 6.43
CA ILE A 145 -5.06 -5.49 7.79
C ILE A 145 -6.34 -5.67 8.62
N LEU A 146 -6.65 -6.90 8.99
CA LEU A 146 -7.75 -7.19 9.91
C LEU A 146 -7.33 -6.89 11.35
N ASP A 147 -8.24 -6.34 12.15
CA ASP A 147 -7.94 -6.04 13.57
C ASP A 147 -7.65 -7.31 14.39
N ALA A 148 -8.17 -8.47 13.95
CA ALA A 148 -7.86 -9.77 14.52
C ALA A 148 -6.43 -10.27 14.19
N GLU A 149 -5.78 -9.69 13.19
CA GLU A 149 -4.44 -10.07 12.71
C GLU A 149 -3.33 -9.11 13.18
N VAL A 150 -3.65 -8.27 14.16
CA VAL A 150 -2.72 -7.32 14.79
C VAL A 150 -2.14 -7.93 16.08
N ASP A 151 -0.88 -7.59 16.40
CA ASP A 151 -0.16 -8.03 17.62
C ASP A 151 -0.10 -9.56 17.78
N LEU A 152 0.00 -10.28 16.66
CA LEU A 152 0.11 -11.75 16.65
C LEU A 152 1.47 -12.24 17.14
N SER A 153 1.47 -13.38 17.83
CA SER A 153 2.70 -14.15 18.08
C SER A 153 3.19 -14.82 16.78
N THR A 154 4.47 -15.18 16.74
CA THR A 154 5.09 -15.84 15.57
C THR A 154 4.34 -17.11 15.16
N ASP A 155 3.93 -17.95 16.12
CA ASP A 155 3.22 -19.20 15.83
C ASP A 155 1.83 -18.97 15.25
N MET A 156 1.10 -17.98 15.78
CA MET A 156 -0.21 -17.59 15.25
C MET A 156 -0.09 -17.02 13.84
N ALA A 157 0.89 -16.16 13.60
CA ALA A 157 1.16 -15.61 12.27
C ALA A 157 1.48 -16.72 11.25
N VAL A 158 2.27 -17.72 11.65
CA VAL A 158 2.55 -18.89 10.80
C VAL A 158 1.29 -19.73 10.53
N GLY A 159 0.43 -19.90 11.53
CA GLY A 159 -0.86 -20.58 11.38
C GLY A 159 -1.76 -19.88 10.36
N THR A 160 -1.94 -18.57 10.49
CA THR A 160 -2.72 -17.74 9.56
C THR A 160 -2.12 -17.76 8.16
N ALA A 161 -0.80 -17.62 8.03
CA ALA A 161 -0.08 -17.70 6.75
C ALA A 161 -0.30 -19.04 6.04
N LYS A 162 -0.23 -20.16 6.76
CA LYS A 162 -0.48 -21.50 6.20
C LYS A 162 -1.91 -21.65 5.71
N LYS A 163 -2.90 -21.16 6.47
CA LYS A 163 -4.31 -21.18 6.09
C LYS A 163 -4.53 -20.36 4.82
N PHE A 164 -4.02 -19.13 4.79
CA PHE A 164 -4.12 -18.22 3.65
C PHE A 164 -3.54 -18.84 2.37
N LEU A 165 -2.30 -19.35 2.42
CA LEU A 165 -1.65 -19.94 1.23
C LEU A 165 -2.38 -21.18 0.70
N ARG A 166 -3.00 -21.99 1.58
CA ARG A 166 -3.78 -23.17 1.15
C ARG A 166 -5.09 -22.79 0.49
N THR A 167 -5.78 -21.78 1.02
CA THR A 167 -7.02 -21.27 0.44
C THR A 167 -6.76 -20.61 -0.92
N MET A 168 -5.74 -19.75 -1.02
CA MET A 168 -5.41 -19.02 -2.25
C MET A 168 -4.75 -19.88 -3.34
N ALA A 169 -4.22 -21.06 -2.99
CA ALA A 169 -3.65 -22.00 -3.96
C ALA A 169 -4.72 -22.79 -4.75
N GLN A 170 -6.00 -22.64 -4.42
CA GLN A 170 -7.08 -23.25 -5.19
C GLN A 170 -7.25 -22.52 -6.54
N PRO A 171 -7.64 -23.21 -7.62
CA PRO A 171 -7.88 -22.57 -8.90
C PRO A 171 -9.01 -21.53 -8.75
N PHE A 172 -8.72 -20.29 -9.11
CA PHE A 172 -9.70 -19.20 -9.08
C PHE A 172 -10.32 -19.05 -10.48
N PRO A 173 -11.60 -19.42 -10.69
CA PRO A 173 -12.24 -19.29 -11.99
C PRO A 173 -12.30 -17.82 -12.39
N SER A 174 -12.02 -17.51 -13.64
CA SER A 174 -12.13 -16.15 -14.18
C SER A 174 -13.55 -15.57 -14.08
N LEU A 175 -14.58 -16.42 -14.02
CA LEU A 175 -15.96 -15.98 -13.81
C LEU A 175 -16.21 -15.33 -12.44
N ASP A 176 -15.45 -15.69 -11.41
CA ASP A 176 -15.61 -15.09 -10.07
C ASP A 176 -14.98 -13.68 -10.00
N GLN A 177 -14.27 -13.25 -11.05
CA GLN A 177 -13.68 -11.91 -11.15
C GLN A 177 -14.56 -10.92 -11.92
N ASP A 178 -15.48 -11.44 -12.73
CA ASP A 178 -16.41 -10.66 -13.57
C ASP A 178 -17.39 -9.89 -12.67
N GLY A 179 -17.53 -8.59 -12.89
CA GLY A 179 -18.47 -7.72 -12.18
C GLY A 179 -17.99 -7.11 -10.85
N VAL A 180 -16.89 -7.60 -10.26
CA VAL A 180 -16.27 -6.97 -9.07
C VAL A 180 -14.94 -6.31 -9.43
N SER A 181 -14.06 -7.05 -10.11
CA SER A 181 -12.67 -6.61 -10.34
C SER A 181 -12.36 -6.41 -11.82
N THR A 182 -12.99 -7.17 -12.72
CA THR A 182 -12.83 -7.02 -14.16
C THR A 182 -14.19 -6.71 -14.76
N TRP A 183 -14.23 -5.71 -15.64
CA TRP A 183 -15.47 -5.21 -16.24
C TRP A 183 -15.49 -5.64 -17.70
N ARG A 184 -16.59 -6.28 -18.11
CA ARG A 184 -16.87 -6.54 -19.52
C ARG A 184 -17.53 -5.31 -20.15
N ILE A 185 -17.58 -5.28 -21.48
CA ILE A 185 -18.21 -4.17 -22.22
C ILE A 185 -19.68 -4.03 -21.80
N GLU A 186 -20.38 -5.16 -21.63
CA GLU A 186 -21.77 -5.22 -21.18
C GLU A 186 -21.96 -4.64 -19.76
N ASP A 187 -21.02 -4.93 -18.84
CA ASP A 187 -21.06 -4.38 -17.47
C ASP A 187 -20.84 -2.85 -17.47
N LEU A 188 -20.00 -2.36 -18.38
CA LEU A 188 -19.72 -0.93 -18.53
C LEU A 188 -20.95 -0.18 -19.07
N GLU A 189 -21.65 -0.77 -20.04
CA GLU A 189 -22.89 -0.23 -20.60
C GLU A 189 -23.99 -0.17 -19.54
N ALA A 190 -24.21 -1.25 -18.80
CA ALA A 190 -25.20 -1.29 -17.71
C ALA A 190 -24.88 -0.27 -16.59
N HIS A 191 -23.61 -0.06 -16.28
CA HIS A 191 -23.21 0.96 -15.30
C HIS A 191 -23.41 2.38 -15.82
N LYS A 192 -23.12 2.65 -17.09
CA LYS A 192 -23.41 3.95 -17.71
C LYS A 192 -24.90 4.26 -17.70
N GLU A 193 -25.74 3.30 -18.08
CA GLU A 193 -27.20 3.45 -18.03
C GLU A 193 -27.71 3.69 -16.60
N LYS A 194 -27.11 3.05 -15.60
CA LYS A 194 -27.45 3.28 -14.19
C LYS A 194 -27.06 4.69 -13.74
N MET A 195 -25.86 5.15 -14.09
CA MET A 195 -25.39 6.51 -13.78
C MET A 195 -26.25 7.58 -14.47
N GLU A 196 -26.61 7.37 -15.74
CA GLU A 196 -27.51 8.26 -16.48
C GLU A 196 -28.90 8.30 -15.84
N ASN A 197 -29.46 7.16 -15.44
CA ASN A 197 -30.74 7.11 -14.74
C ASN A 197 -30.71 7.78 -13.36
N GLU A 198 -29.63 7.63 -12.60
CA GLU A 198 -29.46 8.31 -11.31
C GLU A 198 -29.31 9.83 -11.49
N SER A 199 -28.58 10.28 -12.52
CA SER A 199 -28.46 11.71 -12.86
C SER A 199 -29.79 12.31 -13.31
N ILE A 200 -30.54 11.59 -14.17
CA ILE A 200 -31.89 12.00 -14.58
C ILE A 200 -32.83 12.08 -13.37
N ARG A 201 -32.71 11.16 -12.40
CA ARG A 201 -33.50 11.16 -11.18
C ARG A 201 -33.15 12.34 -10.27
N GLN A 202 -31.87 12.69 -10.13
CA GLN A 202 -31.42 13.86 -9.38
C GLN A 202 -31.92 15.16 -10.02
N LEU A 203 -31.76 15.32 -11.35
CA LEU A 203 -32.27 16.48 -12.09
C LEU A 203 -33.79 16.62 -11.97
N ARG A 204 -34.55 15.53 -12.02
CA ARG A 204 -36.01 15.55 -11.79
C ARG A 204 -36.37 15.97 -10.37
N ALA A 205 -35.64 15.49 -9.37
CA ALA A 205 -35.87 15.88 -7.97
C ALA A 205 -35.53 17.37 -7.73
N GLU A 206 -34.50 17.90 -8.38
CA GLU A 206 -34.15 19.32 -8.34
C GLU A 206 -35.21 20.18 -9.04
N MET A 207 -35.72 19.76 -10.20
CA MET A 207 -36.79 20.45 -10.90
C MET A 207 -38.11 20.45 -10.13
N GLU A 208 -38.49 19.34 -9.50
CA GLU A 208 -39.65 19.25 -8.60
C GLU A 208 -39.47 20.09 -7.32
N GLY A 209 -38.23 20.27 -6.85
CA GLY A 209 -37.88 21.19 -5.77
C GLY A 209 -38.02 22.66 -6.15
N ILE A 210 -37.77 23.01 -7.41
CA ILE A 210 -37.93 24.37 -7.95
C ILE A 210 -39.41 24.70 -8.22
N GLU A 211 -40.20 23.75 -8.74
CA GLU A 211 -41.64 23.95 -8.98
C GLU A 211 -42.46 24.07 -7.69
N ASN A 212 -42.05 23.40 -6.61
CA ASN A 212 -42.69 23.54 -5.29
C ASN A 212 -42.18 24.75 -4.47
N GLY A 213 -41.19 25.50 -4.99
CA GLY A 213 -40.58 26.67 -4.36
C GLY A 213 -41.31 28.01 -4.59
N GLY A 214 -42.56 27.97 -5.07
CA GLY A 214 -43.43 29.13 -5.25
C GLY A 214 -44.07 29.64 -3.95
N GLY A 215 -43.23 30.12 -3.00
CA GLY A 215 -43.66 31.04 -1.94
C GLY A 215 -43.79 30.47 -0.53
N LYS A 216 -42.87 30.87 0.36
CA LYS A 216 -43.16 31.48 1.67
C LYS A 216 -41.90 31.93 2.40
N GLU A 217 -42.13 32.90 3.29
CA GLU A 217 -41.21 33.78 4.00
C GLU A 217 -40.15 33.11 4.88
N VAL A 218 -39.10 33.89 5.11
CA VAL A 218 -38.02 33.76 6.10
C VAL A 218 -38.57 33.53 7.52
N VAL A 219 -38.21 32.42 8.17
CA VAL A 219 -38.03 32.34 9.65
C VAL A 219 -36.93 31.32 9.99
N GLN A 220 -35.95 31.77 10.78
CA GLN A 220 -34.90 30.99 11.43
C GLN A 220 -35.46 30.01 12.49
N ASN A 221 -34.94 28.79 12.55
CA ASN A 221 -34.27 28.28 13.76
C ASN A 221 -33.61 26.91 13.51
N GLY A 222 -32.37 26.77 13.97
CA GLY A 222 -31.59 25.55 13.88
C GLY A 222 -31.74 24.61 15.08
N ASN A 223 -31.49 23.33 14.85
CA ASN A 223 -30.42 22.56 15.50
C ASN A 223 -30.44 21.09 15.03
N GLY A 224 -29.26 20.55 14.69
CA GLY A 224 -28.90 19.18 15.07
C GLY A 224 -28.63 18.14 13.98
N LYS A 225 -27.33 17.96 13.68
CA LYS A 225 -26.58 16.70 13.46
C LYS A 225 -26.78 15.94 12.13
N GLU A 226 -25.76 15.94 11.27
CA GLU A 226 -24.64 14.97 11.16
C GLU A 226 -25.00 13.87 10.15
N GLU A 227 -24.52 14.01 8.92
CA GLU A 227 -23.93 12.97 8.06
C GLU A 227 -23.63 13.58 6.68
N ALA A 228 -22.53 14.33 6.60
CA ALA A 228 -21.92 14.71 5.33
C ALA A 228 -20.72 13.79 5.11
N GLN A 229 -20.96 12.65 4.43
CA GLN A 229 -19.88 11.87 3.85
C GLN A 229 -19.57 12.40 2.45
N HIS A 230 -18.36 12.92 2.39
CA HIS A 230 -17.65 13.51 1.29
C HIS A 230 -17.07 12.40 0.39
N MET A 231 -17.62 12.27 -0.81
CA MET A 231 -16.95 11.75 -2.02
C MET A 231 -17.52 12.60 -3.16
N GLY A 232 -16.77 13.35 -3.95
CA GLY A 232 -15.35 13.26 -4.28
C GLY A 232 -15.30 13.54 -5.78
N ASP A 233 -15.35 14.82 -6.14
CA ASP A 233 -15.09 15.31 -7.50
C ASP A 233 -13.62 15.04 -7.84
N ASP A 234 -13.35 13.85 -8.36
CA ASP A 234 -12.07 13.49 -8.96
C ASP A 234 -12.35 12.99 -10.39
N ALA A 235 -12.75 13.91 -11.26
CA ALA A 235 -12.80 13.70 -12.70
C ALA A 235 -12.32 14.97 -13.44
N PHE A 236 -11.04 14.93 -13.80
CA PHE A 236 -10.42 15.61 -14.94
C PHE A 236 -10.45 17.14 -15.00
N ASP A 237 -9.32 17.74 -14.62
CA ASP A 237 -8.93 19.06 -15.14
C ASP A 237 -7.44 19.14 -15.52
N ASP A 238 -6.84 18.00 -15.92
CA ASP A 238 -5.44 17.93 -16.35
C ASP A 238 -5.21 18.43 -17.80
N ALA A 239 -6.27 18.69 -18.57
CA ALA A 239 -6.13 19.16 -19.96
C ALA A 239 -6.00 20.70 -20.07
N GLU A 240 -6.54 21.46 -19.11
CA GLU A 240 -6.53 22.93 -19.17
C GLU A 240 -5.25 23.52 -18.54
N ALA A 241 -4.66 22.82 -17.56
CA ALA A 241 -3.41 23.24 -16.90
C ALA A 241 -2.16 23.07 -17.79
N GLU A 242 -2.11 22.07 -18.69
CA GLU A 242 -0.99 21.93 -19.65
C GLU A 242 -1.01 23.01 -20.74
N ALA A 243 -2.20 23.49 -21.12
CA ALA A 243 -2.36 24.51 -22.17
C ALA A 243 -1.96 25.93 -21.70
N GLU A 244 -2.07 26.23 -20.40
CA GLU A 244 -1.58 27.50 -19.85
C GLU A 244 -0.06 27.50 -19.62
N MET A 245 0.53 26.37 -19.22
CA MET A 245 1.98 26.29 -18.98
C MET A 245 2.82 26.39 -20.27
N MET A 246 2.28 26.01 -21.44
CA MET A 246 2.98 26.21 -22.73
C MET A 246 2.92 27.64 -23.28
N LYS A 247 2.16 28.56 -22.68
CA LYS A 247 2.07 29.96 -23.14
C LYS A 247 3.00 30.92 -22.41
N LEU A 248 3.75 30.44 -21.42
CA LEU A 248 4.66 31.26 -20.61
C LEU A 248 6.15 31.13 -20.98
N ASP A 249 6.49 30.25 -21.92
CA ASP A 249 7.84 30.16 -22.51
C ASP A 249 7.87 30.82 -23.90
N HIS A 250 7.81 32.16 -23.93
CA HIS A 250 8.35 32.99 -25.01
C HIS A 250 8.74 34.39 -24.51
#